data_AF-A0A2D8PAG1-F1
#
_entry.id   AF-A0A2D8PAG1-F1
#
_cell.length_a   1.000
_cell.length_b   1.000
_cell.length_c   1.000
_cell.angle_alpha   90.00
_cell.angle_beta   90.00
_cell.angle_gamma   90.00
#
_symmetry.space_group_name_H-M   'P 1'
#
loop_
_entity.id
_entity.type
_entity.pdbx_description
1 polymer ?
#
loop_
_entity_poly.entity_id
_entity_poly.type
_entity_poly.pdbx_seq_one_letter_code
_entity_poly.pdbx_strand_id
1 'polypeptide(L)'
;MNLFADIRGLVIASLDALVAEGALPDGLDFANVAVEPPRDPAHGDMATNAAMVLAKPAGLKPRDIAEALAGKLAADARIVSAEVAGPGFLNLRLDPGVWAALVEGVLANEGYGRSDMGQGQKVNVEYVSANPTGPLHVGHTRGAVFGDALASLLEYAGHDVTREYYINDGGAQVDVLARSVYLRYLEAHGQEVAFEDGTYPGDYLIEVGEALKAKVGDAFVGKGEQFWLEEVRDFATEAMMELIRADLKALGVEMDVFFSEKGLYGTGRIEAAIEDLRSKDLIYKGTLEPPKGKLPEDWEPREQTLFKSTDYGDDVDRPIMKSDGAWTYFAPDIAYHYDKVTRGFDQLIDVFGADHGGYVKRMKAAVAALSENRVPLDIKLTQLVKLYKNGEPFKMSKRAGTFVTLRDVVDEVGPGVTRFIMLTRKNDAPLDFDFDKALEQSKDNPVFYVQYANARVHSVLRKAADMGVVPGTPALTDEAEIKVAQKLAEWPRLVEIAARTHEPHRVAFYLYELASEFHALWNKGNDTPALRFLQESDAQATAAKIALPKAVSVVISAGLGILGVTPLEEMR
;
A
#
# COMPACT_ATOMS: atom_id res chain seq x y z
N MET A 1 3.23 -15.80 17.95
CA MET A 1 4.06 -16.93 17.48
C MET A 1 4.37 -16.67 16.01
N ASN A 2 5.64 -16.71 15.63
CA ASN A 2 6.07 -16.63 14.22
C ASN A 2 7.04 -17.78 14.03
N LEU A 3 6.55 -18.90 13.50
CA LEU A 3 7.29 -20.16 13.50
C LEU A 3 8.64 -20.05 12.76
N PHE A 4 8.69 -19.31 11.64
CA PHE A 4 9.94 -19.06 10.93
C PHE A 4 10.93 -18.23 11.75
N ALA A 5 10.45 -17.21 12.47
CA ALA A 5 11.29 -16.42 13.39
C ALA A 5 11.76 -17.26 14.59
N ASP A 6 10.89 -18.12 15.13
CA ASP A 6 11.21 -19.00 16.26
C ASP A 6 12.30 -20.02 15.88
N ILE A 7 12.19 -20.63 14.69
CA ILE A 7 13.22 -21.54 14.16
C ILE A 7 14.48 -20.77 13.76
N ARG A 8 14.38 -19.55 13.24
CA ARG A 8 15.55 -18.68 13.01
C ARG A 8 16.28 -18.35 14.31
N GLY A 9 15.54 -18.08 15.39
CA GLY A 9 16.11 -17.89 16.73
C GLY A 9 16.87 -19.11 17.22
N LEU A 10 16.33 -20.31 17.01
CA LEU A 10 17.03 -21.57 17.30
C LEU A 10 18.31 -21.73 16.46
N VAL A 11 18.26 -21.40 15.16
CA VAL A 11 19.43 -21.43 14.28
C VAL A 11 20.52 -20.49 14.81
N ILE A 12 20.16 -19.25 15.16
CA ILE A 12 21.10 -18.27 15.73
C ILE A 12 21.70 -18.76 17.03
N ALA A 13 20.88 -19.24 17.98
CA ALA A 13 21.36 -19.77 19.25
C ALA A 13 22.29 -20.99 19.06
N SER A 14 22.02 -21.82 18.04
CA SER A 14 22.87 -22.95 17.68
C SER A 14 24.22 -22.50 17.10
N LEU A 15 24.21 -21.42 16.31
CA LEU A 15 25.45 -20.81 15.81
C LEU A 15 26.26 -20.19 16.94
N ASP A 16 25.64 -19.47 17.87
CA ASP A 16 26.31 -18.93 19.07
C ASP A 16 26.96 -20.04 19.90
N ALA A 17 26.29 -21.18 20.06
CA ALA A 17 26.85 -22.34 20.74
C ALA A 17 28.07 -22.92 19.98
N LEU A 18 28.04 -22.96 18.64
CA LEU A 18 29.20 -23.37 17.84
C LEU A 18 30.38 -22.40 17.97
N VAL A 19 30.11 -21.10 18.10
CA VAL A 19 31.15 -20.09 18.40
C VAL A 19 31.75 -20.35 19.78
N ALA A 20 30.93 -20.53 20.81
CA ALA A 20 31.37 -20.81 22.17
C ALA A 20 32.18 -22.12 22.31
N GLU A 21 31.91 -23.11 21.46
CA GLU A 21 32.64 -24.37 21.38
C GLU A 21 33.94 -24.29 20.55
N GLY A 22 34.21 -23.14 19.93
CA GLY A 22 35.37 -22.94 19.04
C GLY A 22 35.24 -23.60 17.66
N ALA A 23 34.04 -24.07 17.31
CA ALA A 23 33.75 -24.66 16.00
C ALA A 23 33.51 -23.59 14.92
N LEU A 24 33.11 -22.38 15.34
CA LEU A 24 33.04 -21.17 14.52
C LEU A 24 33.89 -20.05 15.17
N PRO A 25 34.47 -19.14 14.37
CA PRO A 25 35.20 -18.00 14.92
C PRO A 25 34.26 -16.96 15.58
N ASP A 26 34.80 -16.21 16.55
CA ASP A 26 34.12 -15.06 17.15
C ASP A 26 33.87 -13.93 16.14
N GLY A 27 32.85 -13.10 16.41
CA GLY A 27 32.59 -11.87 15.66
C GLY A 27 31.89 -12.05 14.31
N LEU A 28 31.26 -13.21 14.06
CA LEU A 28 30.43 -13.43 12.87
C LEU A 28 29.14 -12.60 12.91
N ASP A 29 28.72 -12.10 11.75
CA ASP A 29 27.45 -11.40 11.58
C ASP A 29 26.35 -12.35 11.10
N PHE A 30 25.30 -12.51 11.91
CA PHE A 30 24.15 -13.38 11.61
C PHE A 30 22.96 -12.66 10.98
N ALA A 31 23.06 -11.36 10.68
CA ALA A 31 21.95 -10.58 10.13
C ALA A 31 21.35 -11.21 8.85
N ASN A 32 22.20 -11.75 7.98
CA ASN A 32 21.79 -12.36 6.70
C ASN A 32 21.40 -13.84 6.80
N VAL A 33 21.42 -14.43 8.00
CA VAL A 33 20.90 -15.79 8.23
C VAL A 33 19.39 -15.76 8.15
N ALA A 34 18.83 -16.61 7.30
CA ALA A 34 17.40 -16.73 7.06
C ALA A 34 16.93 -18.18 7.26
N VAL A 35 15.65 -18.31 7.60
CA VAL A 35 14.88 -19.55 7.57
C VAL A 35 13.64 -19.29 6.73
N GLU A 36 13.45 -20.10 5.68
CA GLU A 36 12.45 -19.87 4.63
C GLU A 36 11.84 -21.20 4.18
N PRO A 37 10.64 -21.20 3.54
CA PRO A 37 10.15 -22.38 2.87
C PRO A 37 11.15 -22.87 1.81
N PRO A 38 11.40 -24.18 1.70
CA PRO A 38 12.26 -24.70 0.64
C PRO A 38 11.61 -24.51 -0.73
N ARG A 39 12.43 -24.34 -1.77
CA ARG A 39 11.94 -24.23 -3.16
C ARG A 39 11.23 -25.50 -3.63
N ASP A 40 11.69 -26.65 -3.17
CA ASP A 40 11.09 -27.95 -3.45
C ASP A 40 10.50 -28.48 -2.14
N PRO A 41 9.18 -28.70 -2.03
CA PRO A 41 8.54 -29.28 -0.85
C PRO A 41 9.09 -30.66 -0.46
N ALA A 42 9.72 -31.39 -1.38
CA ALA A 42 10.39 -32.65 -1.06
C ALA A 42 11.58 -32.46 -0.09
N HIS A 43 12.14 -31.25 -0.03
CA HIS A 43 13.25 -30.88 0.84
C HIS A 43 12.82 -30.54 2.27
N GLY A 44 11.61 -30.89 2.70
CA GLY A 44 11.13 -30.68 4.06
C GLY A 44 10.27 -29.42 4.18
N ASP A 45 10.21 -28.89 5.40
CA ASP A 45 9.26 -27.84 5.78
C ASP A 45 9.91 -26.44 5.81
N MET A 46 11.19 -26.39 6.15
CA MET A 46 11.97 -25.16 6.22
C MET A 46 13.39 -25.40 5.72
N ALA A 47 14.07 -24.34 5.27
CA ALA A 47 15.48 -24.39 4.94
C ALA A 47 16.20 -23.15 5.49
N THR A 48 17.45 -23.33 5.93
CA THR A 48 18.33 -22.21 6.30
C THR A 48 19.52 -22.08 5.37
N ASN A 49 19.87 -20.83 5.06
CA ASN A 49 21.05 -20.44 4.29
C ASN A 49 22.29 -20.19 5.17
N ALA A 50 22.21 -20.42 6.49
CA ALA A 50 23.22 -19.99 7.47
C ALA A 50 24.65 -20.36 7.07
N ALA A 51 24.86 -21.62 6.71
CA ALA A 51 26.19 -22.10 6.35
C ALA A 51 26.76 -21.45 5.08
N MET A 52 25.90 -21.13 4.10
CA MET A 52 26.31 -20.44 2.87
C MET A 52 26.74 -19.00 3.14
N VAL A 53 26.01 -18.31 4.02
CA VAL A 53 26.27 -16.91 4.37
C VAL A 53 27.54 -16.78 5.22
N LEU A 54 27.79 -17.75 6.11
CA LEU A 54 28.87 -17.68 7.10
C LEU A 54 30.18 -18.33 6.64
N ALA A 55 30.18 -19.15 5.60
CA ALA A 55 31.37 -19.86 5.13
C ALA A 55 32.59 -18.94 4.87
N LYS A 56 32.38 -17.86 4.10
CA LYS A 56 33.48 -16.95 3.73
C LYS A 56 34.00 -16.15 4.95
N PRO A 57 33.15 -15.49 5.76
CA PRO A 57 33.61 -14.83 6.99
C PRO A 57 34.29 -15.79 7.98
N ALA A 58 33.81 -17.03 8.08
CA ALA A 58 34.37 -18.02 8.99
C ALA A 58 35.66 -18.68 8.48
N GLY A 59 36.00 -18.54 7.20
CA GLY A 59 37.13 -19.25 6.58
C GLY A 59 36.95 -20.77 6.50
N LEU A 60 35.70 -21.25 6.54
CA LEU A 60 35.34 -22.66 6.56
C LEU A 60 34.59 -23.07 5.29
N LYS A 61 34.50 -24.37 5.02
CA LYS A 61 33.63 -24.87 3.94
C LYS A 61 32.17 -24.78 4.41
N PRO A 62 31.22 -24.36 3.56
CA PRO A 62 29.83 -24.26 3.98
C PRO A 62 29.27 -25.61 4.45
N ARG A 63 29.67 -26.72 3.82
CA ARG A 63 29.26 -28.06 4.25
C ARG A 63 29.67 -28.39 5.69
N ASP A 64 30.87 -28.01 6.11
CA ASP A 64 31.36 -28.28 7.47
C ASP A 64 30.52 -27.50 8.51
N ILE A 65 30.16 -26.24 8.20
CA ILE A 65 29.25 -25.44 9.03
C ILE A 65 27.85 -26.07 9.07
N ALA A 66 27.33 -26.51 7.92
CA ALA A 66 26.01 -27.10 7.81
C ALA A 66 25.89 -28.41 8.60
N GLU A 67 26.90 -29.28 8.54
CA GLU A 67 26.93 -30.54 9.29
C GLU A 67 27.01 -30.30 10.80
N ALA A 68 27.83 -29.35 11.25
CA ALA A 68 27.90 -28.97 12.66
C ALA A 68 26.58 -28.38 13.18
N LEU A 69 25.96 -27.51 12.38
CA LEU A 69 24.67 -26.90 12.70
C LEU A 69 23.54 -27.94 12.71
N ALA A 70 23.53 -28.88 11.76
CA ALA A 70 22.56 -29.96 11.69
C ALA A 70 22.51 -30.78 12.98
N GLY A 71 23.67 -31.12 13.54
CA GLY A 71 23.76 -31.87 14.80
C GLY A 71 23.11 -31.15 15.98
N LYS A 72 23.23 -29.82 16.06
CA LYS A 72 22.58 -29.03 17.12
C LYS A 72 21.08 -28.90 16.89
N LEU A 73 20.66 -28.62 15.66
CA LEU A 73 19.25 -28.46 15.33
C LEU A 73 18.45 -29.75 15.53
N ALA A 74 19.03 -30.90 15.20
CA ALA A 74 18.41 -32.21 15.43
C ALA A 74 18.21 -32.57 16.92
N ALA A 75 18.78 -31.79 17.85
CA ALA A 75 18.53 -31.97 19.28
C ALA A 75 17.25 -31.26 19.77
N ASP A 76 16.68 -30.34 18.99
CA ASP A 76 15.41 -29.68 19.31
C ASP A 76 14.24 -30.61 18.96
N ALA A 77 13.33 -30.84 19.92
CA ALA A 77 12.21 -31.76 19.75
C ALA A 77 11.24 -31.37 18.62
N ARG A 78 11.26 -30.12 18.16
CA ARG A 78 10.45 -29.65 17.04
C ARG A 78 11.01 -30.08 15.68
N ILE A 79 12.25 -30.54 15.60
CA ILE A 79 12.94 -30.89 14.35
C ILE A 79 13.12 -32.41 14.29
N VAL A 80 12.45 -33.05 13.34
CA VAL A 80 12.57 -34.50 13.07
C VAL A 80 13.88 -34.81 12.34
N SER A 81 14.25 -33.99 11.36
CA SER A 81 15.54 -34.11 10.69
C SER A 81 16.08 -32.77 10.22
N ALA A 82 17.41 -32.65 10.22
CA ALA A 82 18.16 -31.54 9.64
C ALA A 82 19.18 -32.12 8.64
N GLU A 83 18.92 -31.94 7.35
CA GLU A 83 19.67 -32.61 6.27
C GLU A 83 20.43 -31.60 5.42
N VAL A 84 21.72 -31.85 5.22
CA VAL A 84 22.58 -30.97 4.41
C VAL A 84 22.36 -31.25 2.92
N ALA A 85 21.97 -30.22 2.18
CA ALA A 85 21.71 -30.27 0.75
C ALA A 85 22.72 -29.44 -0.06
N GLY A 86 23.15 -30.00 -1.19
CA GLY A 86 24.01 -29.34 -2.17
C GLY A 86 25.28 -28.74 -1.55
N PRO A 87 25.56 -27.43 -1.78
CA PRO A 87 26.79 -26.79 -1.31
C PRO A 87 26.78 -26.44 0.20
N GLY A 88 25.66 -26.57 0.90
CA GLY A 88 25.53 -26.19 2.32
C GLY A 88 24.19 -25.57 2.71
N PHE A 89 23.11 -25.81 1.97
CA PHE A 89 21.76 -25.52 2.49
C PHE A 89 21.41 -26.56 3.55
N LEU A 90 20.68 -26.17 4.58
CA LEU A 90 20.22 -27.09 5.60
C LEU A 90 18.69 -27.15 5.60
N ASN A 91 18.18 -28.29 5.19
CA ASN A 91 16.77 -28.61 5.07
C ASN A 91 16.25 -29.19 6.38
N LEU A 92 15.12 -28.70 6.87
CA LEU A 92 14.54 -29.07 8.16
C LEU A 92 13.16 -29.70 7.92
N ARG A 93 12.95 -30.88 8.52
CA ARG A 93 11.63 -31.50 8.65
C ARG A 93 11.15 -31.33 10.07
N LEU A 94 9.96 -30.78 10.26
CA LEU A 94 9.40 -30.49 11.57
C LEU A 94 8.57 -31.64 12.10
N ASP A 95 8.47 -31.72 13.43
CA ASP A 95 7.55 -32.62 14.09
C ASP A 95 6.10 -32.24 13.74
N PRO A 96 5.22 -33.21 13.37
CA PRO A 96 3.84 -32.90 13.01
C PRO A 96 3.06 -32.12 14.08
N GLY A 97 3.39 -32.30 15.36
CA GLY A 97 2.78 -31.57 16.47
C GLY A 97 3.02 -30.05 16.43
N VAL A 98 4.10 -29.61 15.77
CA VAL A 98 4.39 -28.18 15.57
C VAL A 98 3.27 -27.48 14.78
N TRP A 99 2.67 -28.17 13.80
CA TRP A 99 1.59 -27.60 12.99
C TRP A 99 0.29 -27.45 13.76
N ALA A 100 -0.01 -28.38 14.67
CA ALA A 100 -1.15 -28.23 15.58
C ALA A 100 -0.92 -27.05 16.55
N ALA A 101 0.27 -26.95 17.13
CA ALA A 101 0.65 -25.84 18.02
C ALA A 101 0.63 -24.49 17.30
N LEU A 102 0.97 -24.45 16.01
CA LEU A 102 0.84 -23.24 15.18
C LEU A 102 -0.62 -22.81 15.09
N VAL A 103 -1.54 -23.73 14.77
CA VAL A 103 -2.98 -23.42 14.68
C VAL A 103 -3.50 -22.90 16.02
N GLU A 104 -3.12 -23.52 17.14
CA GLU A 104 -3.43 -23.00 18.48
C GLU A 104 -2.86 -21.60 18.70
N GLY A 105 -1.62 -21.35 18.30
CA GLY A 105 -0.97 -20.05 18.39
C GLY A 105 -1.63 -18.95 17.55
N VAL A 106 -2.19 -19.30 16.39
CA VAL A 106 -3.01 -18.38 15.57
C VAL A 106 -4.32 -18.05 16.29
N LEU A 107 -5.00 -19.05 16.85
CA LEU A 107 -6.28 -18.86 17.55
C LEU A 107 -6.15 -18.09 18.87
N ALA A 108 -5.02 -18.25 19.55
CA ALA A 108 -4.73 -17.55 20.80
C ALA A 108 -4.30 -16.08 20.61
N ASN A 109 -4.05 -15.64 19.37
CA ASN A 109 -3.58 -14.30 19.07
C ASN A 109 -4.45 -13.62 18.02
N GLU A 110 -5.37 -12.76 18.46
CA GLU A 110 -6.21 -11.95 17.57
C GLU A 110 -5.38 -11.04 16.63
N GLY A 111 -4.16 -10.70 17.01
CA GLY A 111 -3.19 -9.97 16.20
C GLY A 111 -2.18 -10.84 15.47
N TYR A 112 -2.49 -12.12 15.18
CA TYR A 112 -1.54 -13.03 14.51
C TYR A 112 -1.03 -12.45 13.18
N GLY A 113 0.29 -12.29 13.08
CA GLY A 113 0.98 -11.70 11.93
C GLY A 113 1.33 -10.22 12.08
N ARG A 114 0.79 -9.51 13.08
CA ARG A 114 1.30 -8.18 13.44
C ARG A 114 2.78 -8.28 13.78
N SER A 115 3.55 -7.32 13.29
CA SER A 115 4.98 -7.22 13.52
C SER A 115 5.29 -5.93 14.28
N ASP A 116 6.36 -5.94 15.06
CA ASP A 116 6.96 -4.77 15.69
C ASP A 116 8.16 -4.24 14.88
N MET A 117 8.38 -4.73 13.65
CA MET A 117 9.54 -4.35 12.84
C MET A 117 9.67 -2.83 12.62
N GLY A 118 8.55 -2.11 12.61
CA GLY A 118 8.53 -0.65 12.46
C GLY A 118 9.00 0.09 13.72
N GLN A 119 8.97 -0.54 14.91
CA GLN A 119 9.43 0.04 16.18
C GLN A 119 8.89 1.46 16.47
N GLY A 120 7.67 1.77 16.00
CA GLY A 120 7.06 3.10 16.15
C GLY A 120 7.70 4.20 15.29
N GLN A 121 8.50 3.85 14.27
CA GLN A 121 9.00 4.82 13.29
C GLN A 121 7.85 5.56 12.63
N LYS A 122 7.98 6.87 12.54
CA LYS A 122 6.97 7.77 11.98
C LYS A 122 7.05 7.81 10.47
N VAL A 123 6.01 7.35 9.79
CA VAL A 123 5.95 7.30 8.33
C VAL A 123 4.83 8.20 7.82
N ASN A 124 5.16 9.15 6.96
CA ASN A 124 4.16 9.89 6.20
C ASN A 124 3.88 9.16 4.88
N VAL A 125 2.61 8.84 4.62
CA VAL A 125 2.16 8.28 3.34
C VAL A 125 1.25 9.30 2.68
N GLU A 126 1.76 10.00 1.66
CA GLU A 126 0.98 10.91 0.84
C GLU A 126 0.42 10.21 -0.39
N TYR A 127 -0.87 10.40 -0.66
CA TYR A 127 -1.52 9.80 -1.82
C TYR A 127 -2.79 10.57 -2.23
N VAL A 128 -3.24 10.28 -3.45
CA VAL A 128 -4.33 10.96 -4.17
C VAL A 128 -3.95 12.37 -4.62
N SER A 129 -3.71 13.30 -3.68
CA SER A 129 -3.26 14.70 -3.91
C SER A 129 -3.76 15.33 -5.22
N ALA A 130 -5.04 15.14 -5.52
CA ALA A 130 -5.64 15.59 -6.77
C ALA A 130 -6.00 17.07 -6.64
N ASN A 131 -5.97 17.80 -7.76
CA ASN A 131 -6.37 19.20 -7.74
C ASN A 131 -7.87 19.28 -7.38
N PRO A 132 -8.28 20.25 -6.54
CA PRO A 132 -9.65 20.38 -6.07
C PRO A 132 -10.55 21.02 -7.13
N THR A 133 -10.55 20.48 -8.35
CA THR A 133 -11.23 21.06 -9.52
C THR A 133 -12.38 20.20 -10.03
N GLY A 134 -12.66 19.07 -9.39
CA GLY A 134 -13.73 18.16 -9.78
C GLY A 134 -13.68 16.82 -9.04
N PRO A 135 -14.61 15.89 -9.36
CA PRO A 135 -14.65 14.58 -8.73
C PRO A 135 -13.40 13.75 -9.05
N LEU A 136 -13.11 12.77 -8.19
CA LEU A 136 -12.02 11.83 -8.44
C LEU A 136 -12.39 10.89 -9.59
N HIS A 137 -11.39 10.47 -10.36
CA HIS A 137 -11.57 9.52 -11.47
C HIS A 137 -10.81 8.22 -11.23
N VAL A 138 -11.05 7.21 -12.06
CA VAL A 138 -10.44 5.87 -11.94
C VAL A 138 -8.90 5.89 -11.76
N GLY A 139 -8.20 6.83 -12.42
CA GLY A 139 -6.75 7.03 -12.23
C GLY A 139 -6.37 7.35 -10.77
N HIS A 140 -7.16 8.19 -10.09
CA HIS A 140 -6.98 8.51 -8.68
C HIS A 140 -7.38 7.32 -7.79
N THR A 141 -8.40 6.55 -8.17
CA THR A 141 -8.85 5.37 -7.41
C THR A 141 -7.72 4.39 -7.14
N ARG A 142 -6.87 4.10 -8.12
CA ARG A 142 -5.75 3.16 -7.90
C ARG A 142 -4.72 3.69 -6.91
N GLY A 143 -4.38 4.98 -7.01
CA GLY A 143 -3.50 5.66 -6.06
C GLY A 143 -4.10 5.67 -4.65
N ALA A 144 -5.40 5.94 -4.54
CA ALA A 144 -6.17 5.91 -3.29
C ALA A 144 -6.09 4.54 -2.60
N VAL A 145 -6.40 3.47 -3.33
CA VAL A 145 -6.37 2.10 -2.80
C VAL A 145 -4.95 1.68 -2.42
N PHE A 146 -3.97 1.96 -3.28
CA PHE A 146 -2.58 1.58 -3.02
C PHE A 146 -2.02 2.28 -1.78
N GLY A 147 -2.20 3.61 -1.69
CA GLY A 147 -1.69 4.40 -0.57
C GLY A 147 -2.32 3.99 0.75
N ASP A 148 -3.64 3.82 0.79
CA ASP A 148 -4.35 3.43 2.01
C ASP A 148 -4.02 1.98 2.45
N ALA A 149 -3.90 1.04 1.51
CA ALA A 149 -3.48 -0.33 1.83
C ALA A 149 -2.01 -0.40 2.28
N LEU A 150 -1.13 0.43 1.72
CA LEU A 150 0.25 0.55 2.16
C LEU A 150 0.33 1.14 3.58
N ALA A 151 -0.41 2.21 3.85
CA ALA A 151 -0.48 2.81 5.19
C ALA A 151 -0.95 1.77 6.22
N SER A 152 -2.04 1.06 5.92
CA SER A 152 -2.59 0.02 6.81
C SER A 152 -1.63 -1.17 7.01
N LEU A 153 -0.87 -1.54 5.98
CA LEU A 153 0.17 -2.56 6.08
C LEU A 153 1.33 -2.13 6.98
N LEU A 154 1.77 -0.87 6.88
CA LEU A 154 2.85 -0.33 7.70
C LEU A 154 2.44 -0.22 9.17
N GLU A 155 1.20 0.20 9.46
CA GLU A 155 0.61 0.17 10.80
C GLU A 155 0.57 -1.26 11.36
N TYR A 156 0.15 -2.23 10.54
CA TYR A 156 0.13 -3.63 10.91
C TYR A 156 1.53 -4.21 11.17
N ALA A 157 2.56 -3.62 10.57
CA ALA A 157 3.98 -3.90 10.78
C ALA A 157 4.64 -3.03 11.87
N GLY A 158 3.87 -2.25 12.62
CA GLY A 158 4.34 -1.54 13.82
C GLY A 158 4.93 -0.14 13.58
N HIS A 159 4.61 0.50 12.45
CA HIS A 159 4.97 1.91 12.20
C HIS A 159 3.87 2.85 12.74
N ASP A 160 4.24 4.09 13.06
CA ASP A 160 3.32 5.19 13.35
C ASP A 160 3.05 5.95 12.05
N VAL A 161 1.88 5.72 11.44
CA VAL A 161 1.61 6.18 10.07
C VAL A 161 0.70 7.41 10.07
N THR A 162 1.01 8.38 9.21
CA THR A 162 0.14 9.51 8.89
C THR A 162 -0.24 9.45 7.41
N ARG A 163 -1.54 9.35 7.12
CA ARG A 163 -2.14 9.48 5.78
C ARG A 163 -2.34 10.95 5.46
N GLU A 164 -1.68 11.44 4.41
CA GLU A 164 -1.70 12.86 4.07
C GLU A 164 -2.19 13.10 2.63
N TYR A 165 -2.98 14.16 2.46
CA TYR A 165 -3.47 14.65 1.18
C TYR A 165 -2.96 16.07 0.96
N TYR A 166 -2.22 16.31 -0.11
CA TYR A 166 -1.82 17.64 -0.52
C TYR A 166 -2.89 18.28 -1.43
N ILE A 167 -3.42 19.43 -1.02
CA ILE A 167 -4.41 20.20 -1.76
C ILE A 167 -3.68 21.26 -2.60
N ASN A 168 -3.71 21.10 -3.92
CA ASN A 168 -3.17 22.08 -4.86
C ASN A 168 -4.18 23.23 -5.10
N ASP A 169 -4.41 24.02 -4.06
CA ASP A 169 -5.32 25.18 -4.06
C ASP A 169 -4.58 26.52 -4.23
N GLY A 170 -3.28 26.49 -4.53
CA GLY A 170 -2.45 27.68 -4.76
C GLY A 170 -2.45 28.18 -6.22
N GLY A 171 -2.72 27.31 -7.20
CA GLY A 171 -2.50 27.56 -8.62
C GLY A 171 -3.64 28.24 -9.38
N ALA A 172 -3.42 28.53 -10.67
CA ALA A 172 -4.40 29.20 -11.54
C ALA A 172 -5.65 28.34 -11.85
N GLN A 173 -5.58 27.01 -11.67
CA GLN A 173 -6.70 26.12 -11.93
C GLN A 173 -7.90 26.37 -11.00
N VAL A 174 -7.64 26.75 -9.74
CA VAL A 174 -8.74 27.10 -8.82
C VAL A 174 -9.40 28.43 -9.16
N ASP A 175 -8.70 29.36 -9.82
CA ASP A 175 -9.33 30.57 -10.36
C ASP A 175 -10.26 30.22 -11.54
N VAL A 176 -9.85 29.26 -12.38
CA VAL A 176 -10.69 28.74 -13.48
C VAL A 176 -11.92 28.02 -12.93
N LEU A 177 -11.76 27.23 -11.87
CA LEU A 177 -12.88 26.62 -11.13
C LEU A 177 -13.84 27.69 -10.60
N ALA A 178 -13.32 28.74 -9.96
CA ALA A 178 -14.12 29.84 -9.43
C ALA A 178 -14.95 30.51 -10.53
N ARG A 179 -14.33 30.81 -11.68
CA ARG A 179 -15.04 31.34 -12.87
C ARG A 179 -16.12 30.38 -13.36
N SER A 180 -15.84 29.07 -13.39
CA SER A 180 -16.82 28.06 -13.81
C SER A 180 -18.01 27.96 -12.85
N VAL A 181 -17.77 28.03 -11.55
CA VAL A 181 -18.83 28.08 -10.53
C VAL A 181 -19.63 29.37 -10.62
N TYR A 182 -18.98 30.51 -10.90
CA TYR A 182 -19.69 31.78 -11.12
C TYR A 182 -20.63 31.71 -12.33
N LEU A 183 -20.24 31.03 -13.41
CA LEU A 183 -21.16 30.77 -14.54
C LEU A 183 -22.36 29.93 -14.11
N ARG A 184 -22.16 28.85 -13.34
CA ARG A 184 -23.27 28.05 -12.78
C ARG A 184 -24.15 28.86 -11.82
N TYR A 185 -23.58 29.81 -11.08
CA TYR A 185 -24.33 30.74 -10.23
C TYR A 185 -25.21 31.71 -11.04
N LEU A 186 -24.73 32.20 -12.18
CA LEU A 186 -25.54 33.01 -13.10
C LEU A 186 -26.64 32.18 -13.77
N GLU A 187 -26.34 30.94 -14.16
CA GLU A 187 -27.32 29.98 -14.67
C GLU A 187 -28.42 29.70 -13.64
N ALA A 188 -28.07 29.52 -12.36
CA ALA A 188 -29.02 29.38 -11.27
C ALA A 188 -29.92 30.63 -11.07
N HIS A 189 -29.50 31.80 -11.56
CA HIS A 189 -30.32 33.03 -11.63
C HIS A 189 -31.15 33.14 -12.92
N GLY A 190 -31.18 32.10 -13.75
CA GLY A 190 -31.92 32.07 -15.01
C GLY A 190 -31.23 32.85 -16.14
N GLN A 191 -29.94 33.16 -16.02
CA GLN A 191 -29.18 33.76 -17.10
C GLN A 191 -28.66 32.69 -18.05
N GLU A 192 -28.68 33.00 -19.35
CA GLU A 192 -28.00 32.18 -20.35
C GLU A 192 -26.49 32.39 -20.23
N VAL A 193 -25.73 31.30 -20.05
CA VAL A 193 -24.28 31.32 -19.89
C VAL A 193 -23.62 30.45 -20.95
N ALA A 194 -22.43 30.87 -21.37
CA ALA A 194 -21.57 30.07 -22.25
C ALA A 194 -20.30 29.69 -21.50
N PHE A 195 -19.94 28.42 -21.54
CA PHE A 195 -18.68 27.92 -21.02
C PHE A 195 -17.63 28.04 -22.13
N GLU A 196 -16.69 28.97 -21.95
CA GLU A 196 -15.56 29.14 -22.87
C GLU A 196 -14.57 27.98 -22.77
N ASP A 197 -13.81 27.75 -23.84
CA ASP A 197 -12.75 26.74 -23.87
C ASP A 197 -11.75 26.97 -22.73
N GLY A 198 -11.54 25.91 -21.93
CA GLY A 198 -10.65 25.96 -20.77
C GLY A 198 -11.35 26.15 -19.42
N THR A 199 -12.65 26.45 -19.40
CA THR A 199 -13.49 26.36 -18.18
C THR A 199 -13.87 24.91 -17.85
N TYR A 200 -14.47 24.70 -16.68
CA TYR A 200 -15.01 23.41 -16.25
C TYR A 200 -16.53 23.38 -16.45
N PRO A 201 -17.05 22.76 -17.53
CA PRO A 201 -18.48 22.76 -17.82
C PRO A 201 -19.26 21.61 -17.15
N GLY A 202 -18.61 20.79 -16.30
CA GLY A 202 -19.21 19.55 -15.80
C GLY A 202 -20.49 19.78 -14.97
N ASP A 203 -21.40 18.81 -15.03
CA ASP A 203 -22.68 18.86 -14.31
C ASP A 203 -22.50 18.86 -12.79
N TYR A 204 -21.38 18.34 -12.30
CA TYR A 204 -21.02 18.35 -10.86
C TYR A 204 -20.91 19.77 -10.27
N LEU A 205 -20.83 20.83 -11.09
CA LEU A 205 -20.80 22.22 -10.63
C LEU A 205 -22.20 22.87 -10.56
N ILE A 206 -23.25 22.23 -11.08
CA ILE A 206 -24.61 22.79 -11.07
C ILE A 206 -25.06 23.04 -9.62
N GLU A 207 -25.01 22.00 -8.78
CA GLU A 207 -25.39 22.11 -7.36
C GLU A 207 -24.50 23.10 -6.60
N VAL A 208 -23.24 23.26 -7.00
CA VAL A 208 -22.31 24.23 -6.40
C VAL A 208 -22.73 25.66 -6.74
N GLY A 209 -23.12 25.93 -7.99
CA GLY A 209 -23.65 27.23 -8.40
C GLY A 209 -24.96 27.59 -7.69
N GLU A 210 -25.85 26.61 -7.51
CA GLU A 210 -27.08 26.77 -6.73
C GLU A 210 -26.81 27.04 -5.25
N ALA A 211 -25.85 26.31 -4.65
CA ALA A 211 -25.42 26.53 -3.28
C ALA A 211 -24.78 27.91 -3.09
N LEU A 212 -23.98 28.38 -4.05
CA LEU A 212 -23.44 29.74 -4.04
C LEU A 212 -24.57 30.78 -4.08
N LYS A 213 -25.57 30.59 -4.95
CA LYS A 213 -26.77 31.46 -5.00
C LYS A 213 -27.50 31.48 -3.67
N ALA A 214 -27.68 30.33 -3.03
CA ALA A 214 -28.32 30.24 -1.72
C ALA A 214 -27.53 31.00 -0.65
N LYS A 215 -26.19 31.00 -0.73
CA LYS A 215 -25.30 31.67 0.21
C LYS A 215 -25.27 33.19 0.04
N VAL A 216 -25.15 33.70 -1.19
CA VAL A 216 -24.88 35.13 -1.44
C VAL A 216 -26.02 35.88 -2.13
N GLY A 217 -27.12 35.22 -2.47
CA GLY A 217 -28.22 35.83 -3.22
C GLY A 217 -27.77 36.34 -4.58
N ASP A 218 -28.17 37.55 -4.95
CA ASP A 218 -27.82 38.23 -6.21
C ASP A 218 -26.60 39.17 -6.08
N ALA A 219 -25.87 39.13 -4.96
CA ALA A 219 -24.80 40.09 -4.64
C ALA A 219 -23.70 40.21 -5.71
N PHE A 220 -23.41 39.11 -6.43
CA PHE A 220 -22.38 39.07 -7.46
C PHE A 220 -22.92 39.26 -8.88
N VAL A 221 -24.24 39.27 -9.08
CA VAL A 221 -24.84 39.44 -10.41
C VAL A 221 -24.44 40.79 -11.01
N GLY A 222 -23.86 40.75 -12.21
CA GLY A 222 -23.42 41.94 -12.94
C GLY A 222 -22.20 42.64 -12.34
N LYS A 223 -21.50 42.03 -11.38
CA LYS A 223 -20.26 42.55 -10.81
C LYS A 223 -19.03 42.07 -11.59
N GLY A 224 -18.00 42.91 -11.61
CA GLY A 224 -16.69 42.53 -12.15
C GLY A 224 -15.98 41.46 -11.31
N GLU A 225 -15.09 40.70 -11.94
CA GLU A 225 -14.36 39.56 -11.35
C GLU A 225 -13.70 39.88 -10.01
N GLN A 226 -13.16 41.10 -9.84
CA GLN A 226 -12.51 41.55 -8.62
C GLN A 226 -13.41 41.57 -7.37
N PHE A 227 -14.74 41.51 -7.54
CA PHE A 227 -15.68 41.55 -6.42
C PHE A 227 -16.10 40.18 -5.91
N TRP A 228 -15.83 39.11 -6.65
CA TRP A 228 -16.31 37.77 -6.32
C TRP A 228 -15.23 36.69 -6.45
N LEU A 229 -14.15 36.89 -7.20
CA LEU A 229 -13.19 35.82 -7.52
C LEU A 229 -12.63 35.14 -6.27
N GLU A 230 -12.14 35.90 -5.30
CA GLU A 230 -11.53 35.34 -4.09
C GLU A 230 -12.55 34.55 -3.24
N GLU A 231 -13.73 35.12 -3.01
CA GLU A 231 -14.78 34.46 -2.22
C GLU A 231 -15.34 33.21 -2.92
N VAL A 232 -15.54 33.30 -4.24
CA VAL A 232 -16.02 32.17 -5.06
C VAL A 232 -14.94 31.11 -5.18
N ARG A 233 -13.65 31.47 -5.24
CA ARG A 233 -12.53 30.52 -5.22
C ARG A 233 -12.51 29.72 -3.93
N ASP A 234 -12.59 30.38 -2.78
CA ASP A 234 -12.58 29.69 -1.49
C ASP A 234 -13.83 28.81 -1.32
N PHE A 235 -14.99 29.31 -1.74
CA PHE A 235 -16.24 28.53 -1.74
C PHE A 235 -16.17 27.30 -2.65
N ALA A 236 -15.70 27.47 -3.89
CA ALA A 236 -15.63 26.39 -4.87
C ALA A 236 -14.59 25.34 -4.47
N THR A 237 -13.45 25.76 -3.94
CA THR A 237 -12.40 24.85 -3.46
C THR A 237 -12.92 23.99 -2.32
N GLU A 238 -13.60 24.58 -1.33
CA GLU A 238 -14.17 23.80 -0.22
C GLU A 238 -15.24 22.83 -0.72
N ALA A 239 -16.14 23.26 -1.60
CA ALA A 239 -17.17 22.38 -2.18
C ALA A 239 -16.55 21.19 -2.94
N MET A 240 -15.46 21.41 -3.69
CA MET A 240 -14.74 20.31 -4.37
C MET A 240 -14.03 19.40 -3.37
N MET A 241 -13.47 19.94 -2.29
CA MET A 241 -12.87 19.12 -1.23
C MET A 241 -13.91 18.31 -0.46
N GLU A 242 -15.11 18.82 -0.22
CA GLU A 242 -16.23 18.05 0.34
C GLU A 242 -16.61 16.87 -0.56
N LEU A 243 -16.70 17.10 -1.88
CA LEU A 243 -16.96 16.04 -2.87
C LEU A 243 -15.85 14.97 -2.86
N ILE A 244 -14.59 15.40 -2.89
CA ILE A 244 -13.42 14.50 -2.85
C ILE A 244 -13.41 13.67 -1.56
N ARG A 245 -13.67 14.28 -0.40
CA ARG A 245 -13.76 13.56 0.88
C ARG A 245 -14.89 12.54 0.89
N ALA A 246 -16.04 12.88 0.32
CA ALA A 246 -17.17 11.96 0.20
C ALA A 246 -16.83 10.75 -0.70
N ASP A 247 -16.12 10.98 -1.81
CA ASP A 247 -15.63 9.94 -2.71
C ASP A 247 -14.62 9.01 -2.04
N LEU A 248 -13.62 9.55 -1.34
CA LEU A 248 -12.66 8.76 -0.57
C LEU A 248 -13.37 7.94 0.50
N LYS A 249 -14.29 8.55 1.26
CA LYS A 249 -15.05 7.86 2.30
C LYS A 249 -15.87 6.68 1.77
N ALA A 250 -16.44 6.81 0.58
CA ALA A 250 -17.18 5.71 -0.04
C ALA A 250 -16.31 4.55 -0.48
N LEU A 251 -15.05 4.83 -0.82
CA LEU A 251 -14.01 3.81 -1.02
C LEU A 251 -13.44 3.28 0.32
N GLY A 252 -13.91 3.78 1.47
CA GLY A 252 -13.37 3.42 2.79
C GLY A 252 -11.98 4.00 3.07
N VAL A 253 -11.64 5.13 2.45
CA VAL A 253 -10.37 5.85 2.66
C VAL A 253 -10.64 7.09 3.51
N GLU A 254 -9.88 7.25 4.58
CA GLU A 254 -9.86 8.44 5.43
C GLU A 254 -8.43 8.98 5.54
N MET A 255 -8.27 10.31 5.51
CA MET A 255 -6.97 10.98 5.59
C MET A 255 -6.83 11.61 6.98
N ASP A 256 -5.63 11.56 7.55
CA ASP A 256 -5.32 12.17 8.84
C ASP A 256 -5.05 13.67 8.69
N VAL A 257 -4.39 14.05 7.58
CA VAL A 257 -3.97 15.42 7.31
C VAL A 257 -4.37 15.83 5.90
N PHE A 258 -4.95 17.03 5.78
CA PHE A 258 -5.09 17.75 4.51
C PHE A 258 -4.19 18.98 4.55
N PHE A 259 -3.20 19.07 3.68
CA PHE A 259 -2.24 20.16 3.62
C PHE A 259 -2.56 21.09 2.44
N SER A 260 -2.85 22.36 2.70
CA SER A 260 -3.16 23.36 1.68
C SER A 260 -1.89 24.03 1.14
N GLU A 261 -1.72 24.01 -0.19
CA GLU A 261 -0.67 24.76 -0.88
C GLU A 261 -0.82 26.28 -0.66
N LYS A 262 -2.05 26.80 -0.67
CA LYS A 262 -2.35 28.21 -0.39
C LYS A 262 -1.75 28.64 0.95
N GLY A 263 -1.69 27.75 1.94
CA GLY A 263 -1.06 27.97 3.23
C GLY A 263 0.47 28.16 3.22
N LEU A 264 1.14 27.89 2.09
CA LEU A 264 2.59 28.15 1.92
C LEU A 264 2.88 29.58 1.45
N TYR A 265 1.99 30.15 0.63
CA TYR A 265 2.21 31.47 0.06
C TYR A 265 1.92 32.57 1.10
N GLY A 266 2.81 33.57 1.17
CA GLY A 266 2.65 34.72 2.07
C GLY A 266 2.87 34.42 3.56
N THR A 267 3.27 33.20 3.92
CA THR A 267 3.49 32.78 5.32
C THR A 267 4.96 32.73 5.74
N GLY A 268 5.90 32.97 4.83
CA GLY A 268 7.34 32.84 5.08
C GLY A 268 7.86 31.40 5.05
N ARG A 269 6.99 30.40 4.84
CA ARG A 269 7.37 28.98 4.86
C ARG A 269 8.24 28.59 3.67
N ILE A 270 7.95 29.12 2.48
CA ILE A 270 8.79 28.91 1.30
C ILE A 270 10.16 29.55 1.52
N GLU A 271 10.18 30.79 2.00
CA GLU A 271 11.40 31.53 2.31
C GLU A 271 12.26 30.79 3.33
N ALA A 272 11.66 30.24 4.38
CA ALA A 272 12.37 29.48 5.41
C ALA A 272 13.03 28.21 4.85
N ALA A 273 12.34 27.45 4.00
CA ALA A 273 12.90 26.24 3.38
C ALA A 273 14.04 26.57 2.42
N ILE A 274 13.90 27.64 1.63
CA ILE A 274 14.97 28.09 0.74
C ILE A 274 16.16 28.66 1.51
N GLU A 275 15.94 29.34 2.64
CA GLU A 275 17.02 29.84 3.50
C GLU A 275 17.77 28.69 4.17
N ASP A 276 17.10 27.61 4.58
CA ASP A 276 17.76 26.39 5.06
C ASP A 276 18.73 25.84 3.99
N LEU A 277 18.27 25.67 2.75
CA LEU A 277 19.13 25.24 1.64
C LEU A 277 20.26 26.24 1.35
N ARG A 278 20.01 27.54 1.48
CA ARG A 278 21.03 28.58 1.29
C ARG A 278 22.11 28.51 2.37
N SER A 279 21.72 28.26 3.62
CA SER A 279 22.66 28.11 4.74
C SER A 279 23.61 26.93 4.57
N LYS A 280 23.21 25.95 3.75
CA LYS A 280 23.98 24.76 3.36
C LYS A 280 24.81 24.96 2.07
N ASP A 281 24.86 26.18 1.52
CA ASP A 281 25.54 26.53 0.26
C ASP A 281 25.02 25.74 -0.97
N LEU A 282 23.72 25.40 -0.95
CA LEU A 282 23.03 24.65 -2.01
C LEU A 282 22.23 25.54 -2.95
N ILE A 283 22.11 26.84 -2.66
CA ILE A 283 21.45 27.82 -3.52
C ILE A 283 22.50 28.75 -4.13
N TYR A 284 22.57 28.82 -5.45
CA TYR A 284 23.53 29.65 -6.16
C TYR A 284 22.93 30.33 -7.39
N LYS A 285 23.67 31.28 -7.98
CA LYS A 285 23.32 31.86 -9.28
C LYS A 285 24.13 31.21 -10.39
N GLY A 286 23.46 30.72 -11.42
CA GLY A 286 24.11 30.05 -12.54
C GLY A 286 23.23 29.99 -13.78
N THR A 287 23.80 29.51 -14.88
CA THR A 287 23.11 29.35 -16.16
C THR A 287 23.02 27.87 -16.48
N LEU A 288 21.81 27.37 -16.73
CA LEU A 288 21.60 25.97 -17.11
C LEU A 288 22.00 25.73 -18.56
N GLU A 289 22.50 24.52 -18.82
CA GLU A 289 22.70 24.06 -20.19
C GLU A 289 21.35 23.99 -20.94
N PRO A 290 21.37 24.18 -22.27
CA PRO A 290 20.17 24.03 -23.07
C PRO A 290 19.57 22.62 -22.89
N PRO A 291 18.23 22.49 -22.87
CA PRO A 291 17.58 21.21 -22.76
C PRO A 291 18.01 20.27 -23.90
N LYS A 292 18.26 19.00 -23.58
CA LYS A 292 18.61 17.98 -24.58
C LYS A 292 17.42 17.76 -25.53
N GLY A 293 17.55 18.14 -26.79
CA GLY A 293 16.50 17.96 -27.81
C GLY A 293 16.26 19.22 -28.65
N LYS A 294 15.00 19.40 -29.11
CA LYS A 294 14.61 20.61 -29.86
C LYS A 294 14.57 21.79 -28.89
N LEU A 295 15.49 22.74 -29.08
CA LEU A 295 15.48 24.02 -28.39
C LEU A 295 14.13 24.73 -28.65
N PRO A 296 13.43 25.19 -27.59
CA PRO A 296 12.35 26.16 -27.75
C PRO A 296 12.85 27.36 -28.57
N GLU A 297 11.99 27.91 -29.45
CA GLU A 297 12.36 29.05 -30.30
C GLU A 297 12.73 30.30 -29.48
N ASP A 298 12.34 30.33 -28.21
CA ASP A 298 12.55 31.39 -27.23
C ASP A 298 13.64 31.05 -26.17
N TRP A 299 14.44 29.99 -26.37
CA TRP A 299 15.50 29.66 -25.41
C TRP A 299 16.69 30.61 -25.52
N GLU A 300 17.02 31.27 -24.40
CA GLU A 300 18.22 32.07 -24.24
C GLU A 300 18.96 31.68 -22.95
N PRO A 301 20.31 31.66 -22.93
CA PRO A 301 21.07 31.50 -21.70
C PRO A 301 20.77 32.65 -20.75
N ARG A 302 20.23 32.35 -19.58
CA ARG A 302 19.91 33.34 -18.55
C ARG A 302 20.42 32.84 -17.20
N GLU A 303 21.04 33.76 -16.46
CA GLU A 303 21.42 33.54 -15.07
C GLU A 303 20.15 33.38 -14.23
N GLN A 304 20.09 32.31 -13.44
CA GLN A 304 18.94 31.89 -12.65
C GLN A 304 19.39 31.57 -11.23
N THR A 305 18.46 31.68 -10.27
CA THR A 305 18.66 31.16 -8.91
C THR A 305 18.37 29.66 -8.93
N LEU A 306 19.41 28.86 -8.70
CA LEU A 306 19.40 27.41 -8.84
C LEU A 306 19.61 26.73 -7.48
N PHE A 307 18.87 25.65 -7.27
CA PHE A 307 19.17 24.65 -6.26
C PHE A 307 20.10 23.59 -6.84
N LYS A 308 21.23 23.36 -6.16
CA LYS A 308 22.27 22.39 -6.49
C LYS A 308 21.81 20.94 -6.21
N SER A 309 20.74 20.53 -6.87
CA SER A 309 20.12 19.20 -6.70
C SER A 309 20.97 18.06 -7.24
N THR A 310 21.91 18.35 -8.15
CA THR A 310 22.83 17.35 -8.71
C THR A 310 23.77 16.74 -7.66
N ASP A 311 24.12 17.49 -6.61
CA ASP A 311 24.89 16.99 -5.45
C ASP A 311 24.15 15.84 -4.71
N TYR A 312 22.83 15.73 -4.91
CA TYR A 312 21.96 14.71 -4.31
C TYR A 312 21.36 13.74 -5.34
N GLY A 313 21.95 13.64 -6.53
CA GLY A 313 21.61 12.62 -7.53
C GLY A 313 20.48 12.99 -8.51
N ASP A 314 20.09 14.27 -8.59
CA ASP A 314 19.26 14.77 -9.68
C ASP A 314 20.05 14.88 -11.00
N ASP A 315 19.34 14.97 -12.12
CA ASP A 315 19.96 15.02 -13.44
C ASP A 315 20.48 16.42 -13.81
N VAL A 316 19.82 17.48 -13.34
CA VAL A 316 20.15 18.89 -13.59
C VAL A 316 19.69 19.72 -12.40
N ASP A 317 20.49 20.72 -12.02
CA ASP A 317 20.12 21.70 -10.99
C ASP A 317 18.80 22.40 -11.33
N ARG A 318 18.00 22.69 -10.30
CA ARG A 318 16.61 23.12 -10.49
C ARG A 318 16.45 24.61 -10.25
N PRO A 319 15.79 25.35 -11.16
CA PRO A 319 15.44 26.73 -10.91
C PRO A 319 14.36 26.81 -9.83
N ILE A 320 14.63 27.61 -8.81
CA ILE A 320 13.69 27.83 -7.70
C ILE A 320 12.98 29.18 -7.79
N MET A 321 13.50 30.12 -8.59
CA MET A 321 12.93 31.45 -8.78
C MET A 321 12.84 31.79 -10.28
N LYS A 322 11.73 32.41 -10.67
CA LYS A 322 11.47 32.94 -12.01
C LYS A 322 12.18 34.28 -12.21
N SER A 323 12.25 34.73 -13.47
CA SER A 323 12.89 36.00 -13.84
C SER A 323 12.19 37.25 -13.30
N ASP A 324 10.90 37.17 -12.99
CA ASP A 324 10.10 38.24 -12.39
C ASP A 324 10.24 38.29 -10.85
N GLY A 325 11.07 37.41 -10.27
CA GLY A 325 11.29 37.29 -8.83
C GLY A 325 10.28 36.39 -8.11
N ALA A 326 9.24 35.90 -8.79
CA ALA A 326 8.31 34.95 -8.20
C ALA A 326 8.92 33.54 -8.07
N TRP A 327 8.39 32.74 -7.15
CA TRP A 327 8.80 31.35 -6.97
C TRP A 327 8.41 30.47 -8.17
N THR A 328 9.23 29.45 -8.46
CA THR A 328 8.81 28.37 -9.38
C THR A 328 7.87 27.40 -8.66
N TYR A 329 7.17 26.54 -9.40
CA TYR A 329 6.33 25.47 -8.81
C TYR A 329 7.12 24.48 -7.95
N PHE A 330 8.45 24.44 -8.09
CA PHE A 330 9.28 23.55 -7.30
C PHE A 330 9.60 24.11 -5.90
N ALA A 331 9.53 25.43 -5.71
CA ALA A 331 9.74 26.04 -4.40
C ALA A 331 8.65 25.66 -3.35
N PRO A 332 7.34 25.67 -3.65
CA PRO A 332 6.34 25.17 -2.72
C PRO A 332 6.51 23.66 -2.46
N ASP A 333 6.90 22.85 -3.45
CA ASP A 333 7.22 21.43 -3.24
C ASP A 333 8.35 21.25 -2.21
N ILE A 334 9.44 22.03 -2.34
CA ILE A 334 10.55 22.06 -1.38
C ILE A 334 10.04 22.46 0.00
N ALA A 335 9.23 23.52 0.08
CA ALA A 335 8.71 24.04 1.35
C ALA A 335 7.79 23.04 2.06
N TYR A 336 6.95 22.34 1.30
CA TYR A 336 6.08 21.31 1.80
C TYR A 336 6.85 20.10 2.34
N HIS A 337 7.89 19.66 1.63
CA HIS A 337 8.73 18.57 2.13
C HIS A 337 9.61 19.00 3.31
N TYR A 338 10.02 20.26 3.37
CA TYR A 338 10.70 20.82 4.53
C TYR A 338 9.79 20.81 5.77
N ASP A 339 8.51 21.13 5.61
CA ASP A 339 7.49 20.99 6.66
C ASP A 339 7.38 19.54 7.14
N LYS A 340 7.27 18.55 6.24
CA LYS A 340 7.25 17.13 6.60
C LYS A 340 8.50 16.71 7.39
N VAL A 341 9.69 17.09 6.92
CA VAL A 341 10.96 16.80 7.62
C VAL A 341 10.99 17.46 9.01
N THR A 342 10.48 18.69 9.11
CA THR A 342 10.43 19.44 10.38
C THR A 342 9.40 18.87 11.37
N ARG A 343 8.31 18.27 10.87
CA ARG A 343 7.33 17.51 11.69
C ARG A 343 7.93 16.23 12.30
N GLY A 344 9.12 15.82 11.87
CA GLY A 344 9.89 14.74 12.48
C GLY A 344 9.49 13.35 12.03
N PHE A 345 9.05 13.20 10.77
CA PHE A 345 8.88 11.87 10.16
C PHE A 345 10.24 11.20 9.93
N ASP A 346 10.32 9.91 10.23
CA ASP A 346 11.49 9.08 9.99
C ASP A 346 11.57 8.63 8.53
N GLN A 347 10.43 8.59 7.83
CA GLN A 347 10.33 8.20 6.42
C GLN A 347 9.17 8.91 5.73
N LEU A 348 9.38 9.29 4.47
CA LEU A 348 8.34 9.83 3.60
C LEU A 348 8.06 8.86 2.45
N ILE A 349 6.78 8.65 2.15
CA ILE A 349 6.32 7.85 1.01
C ILE A 349 5.29 8.67 0.24
N ASP A 350 5.58 8.96 -1.03
CA ASP A 350 4.62 9.63 -1.91
C ASP A 350 4.10 8.66 -2.98
N VAL A 351 2.80 8.63 -3.21
CA VAL A 351 2.14 7.83 -4.25
C VAL A 351 1.74 8.72 -5.41
N PHE A 352 2.47 8.61 -6.51
CA PHE A 352 2.27 9.44 -7.71
C PHE A 352 1.70 8.66 -8.89
N GLY A 353 1.03 9.37 -9.80
CA GLY A 353 0.71 8.83 -11.13
C GLY A 353 1.98 8.55 -11.95
N ALA A 354 1.93 7.56 -12.83
CA ALA A 354 3.07 7.19 -13.69
C ALA A 354 3.57 8.33 -14.61
N ASP A 355 2.71 9.31 -14.92
CA ASP A 355 3.02 10.52 -15.65
C ASP A 355 3.99 11.46 -14.91
N HIS A 356 4.13 11.30 -13.59
CA HIS A 356 5.06 12.07 -12.75
C HIS A 356 6.43 11.41 -12.58
N GLY A 357 6.75 10.36 -13.36
CA GLY A 357 8.04 9.66 -13.25
C GLY A 357 9.28 10.56 -13.40
N GLY A 358 9.19 11.63 -14.20
CA GLY A 358 10.25 12.62 -14.36
C GLY A 358 10.51 13.51 -13.13
N TYR A 359 9.57 13.55 -12.18
CA TYR A 359 9.68 14.31 -10.92
C TYR A 359 10.39 13.52 -9.80
N VAL A 360 10.56 12.20 -9.95
CA VAL A 360 11.05 11.34 -8.86
C VAL A 360 12.44 11.77 -8.37
N LYS A 361 13.41 11.96 -9.27
CA LYS A 361 14.79 12.28 -8.89
C LYS A 361 14.90 13.63 -8.20
N ARG A 362 14.22 14.65 -8.72
CA ARG A 362 14.28 16.01 -8.14
C ARG A 362 13.68 16.07 -6.74
N MET A 363 12.58 15.35 -6.49
CA MET A 363 11.94 15.32 -5.18
C MET A 363 12.80 14.57 -4.16
N LYS A 364 13.38 13.43 -4.56
CA LYS A 364 14.34 12.71 -3.73
C LYS A 364 15.57 13.56 -3.40
N ALA A 365 16.11 14.29 -4.38
CA ALA A 365 17.22 15.21 -4.16
C ALA A 365 16.86 16.35 -3.20
N ALA A 366 15.66 16.93 -3.33
CA ALA A 366 15.18 17.97 -2.42
C ALA A 366 15.06 17.45 -0.97
N VAL A 367 14.39 16.31 -0.74
CA VAL A 367 14.27 15.74 0.61
C VAL A 367 15.62 15.35 1.19
N ALA A 368 16.51 14.77 0.38
CA ALA A 368 17.86 14.42 0.81
C ALA A 368 18.66 15.66 1.25
N ALA A 369 18.54 16.77 0.54
CA ALA A 369 19.19 18.04 0.91
C ALA A 369 18.59 18.67 2.18
N LEU A 370 17.26 18.72 2.28
CA LEU A 370 16.55 19.30 3.42
C LEU A 370 16.82 18.50 4.70
N SER A 371 16.86 17.17 4.60
CA SER A 371 17.06 16.27 5.74
C SER A 371 18.53 15.91 6.01
N GLU A 372 19.46 16.34 5.16
CA GLU A 372 20.87 15.91 5.19
C GLU A 372 20.99 14.36 5.12
N ASN A 373 20.22 13.75 4.22
CA ASN A 373 20.09 12.29 4.04
C ASN A 373 19.55 11.51 5.25
N ARG A 374 19.02 12.19 6.28
CA ARG A 374 18.44 11.50 7.45
C ARG A 374 17.08 10.87 7.16
N VAL A 375 16.28 11.49 6.29
CA VAL A 375 14.90 11.05 6.01
C VAL A 375 14.85 10.52 4.57
N PRO A 376 14.64 9.21 4.35
CA PRO A 376 14.43 8.67 3.01
C PRO A 376 13.06 9.08 2.46
N LEU A 377 13.04 9.45 1.17
CA LEU A 377 11.82 9.58 0.37
C LEU A 377 11.68 8.39 -0.58
N ASP A 378 10.63 7.60 -0.43
CA ASP A 378 10.21 6.61 -1.42
C ASP A 378 9.05 7.16 -2.27
N ILE A 379 9.15 7.07 -3.58
CA ILE A 379 8.09 7.52 -4.49
C ILE A 379 7.56 6.31 -5.23
N LYS A 380 6.30 5.97 -5.00
CA LYS A 380 5.60 4.87 -5.63
C LYS A 380 4.79 5.36 -6.81
N LEU A 381 5.19 4.96 -8.01
CA LEU A 381 4.44 5.26 -9.23
C LEU A 381 3.31 4.25 -9.42
N THR A 382 2.09 4.73 -9.57
CA THR A 382 0.92 3.92 -9.94
C THR A 382 0.61 4.07 -11.43
N GLN A 383 0.60 2.96 -12.15
CA GLN A 383 0.24 2.92 -13.57
C GLN A 383 -1.26 3.08 -13.79
N LEU A 384 -1.61 3.54 -14.99
CA LEU A 384 -2.98 3.73 -15.41
C LEU A 384 -3.81 2.44 -15.35
N VAL A 385 -5.09 2.62 -15.03
CA VAL A 385 -6.12 1.59 -15.10
C VAL A 385 -6.80 1.68 -16.46
N LYS A 386 -6.93 0.55 -17.15
CA LYS A 386 -7.75 0.41 -18.34
C LYS A 386 -9.07 -0.20 -17.96
N LEU A 387 -10.16 0.44 -18.37
CA LEU A 387 -11.51 -0.02 -18.09
C LEU A 387 -12.04 -0.89 -19.22
N TYR A 388 -12.71 -1.96 -18.85
CA TYR A 388 -13.36 -2.92 -19.74
C TYR A 388 -14.77 -3.23 -19.23
N LYS A 389 -15.67 -3.57 -20.14
CA LYS A 389 -16.98 -4.16 -19.81
C LYS A 389 -17.21 -5.31 -20.78
N ASN A 390 -17.45 -6.50 -20.25
CA ASN A 390 -17.58 -7.75 -21.01
C ASN A 390 -16.41 -8.00 -21.98
N GLY A 391 -15.17 -7.77 -21.51
CA GLY A 391 -13.95 -7.95 -22.31
C GLY A 391 -13.65 -6.86 -23.34
N GLU A 392 -14.56 -5.91 -23.58
CA GLU A 392 -14.39 -4.83 -24.55
C GLU A 392 -13.93 -3.53 -23.86
N PRO A 393 -13.01 -2.75 -24.47
CA PRO A 393 -12.56 -1.49 -23.90
C PRO A 393 -13.72 -0.55 -23.61
N PHE A 394 -13.90 -0.22 -22.33
CA PHE A 394 -14.90 0.73 -21.88
C PHE A 394 -14.31 2.14 -21.92
N LYS A 395 -14.59 2.86 -23.01
CA LYS A 395 -14.17 4.26 -23.22
C LYS A 395 -15.39 5.17 -23.25
N MET A 396 -15.24 6.39 -22.73
CA MET A 396 -16.32 7.37 -22.70
C MET A 396 -16.45 8.27 -23.94
N SER A 397 -17.67 8.82 -24.07
CA SER A 397 -18.10 9.79 -25.08
C SER A 397 -17.42 11.15 -24.85
N LYS A 398 -16.68 11.64 -25.85
CA LYS A 398 -16.04 12.97 -25.84
C LYS A 398 -17.01 14.16 -25.79
N ARG A 399 -18.33 13.95 -25.90
CA ARG A 399 -19.32 15.03 -26.05
C ARG A 399 -19.98 15.50 -24.75
N ALA A 400 -19.84 14.77 -23.63
CA ALA A 400 -20.51 15.09 -22.37
C ALA A 400 -19.56 15.47 -21.22
N GLY A 401 -18.24 15.53 -21.46
CA GLY A 401 -17.27 15.93 -20.44
C GLY A 401 -17.10 14.95 -19.25
N THR A 402 -17.74 13.78 -19.27
CA THR A 402 -17.67 12.81 -18.17
C THR A 402 -16.49 11.86 -18.33
N PHE A 403 -15.68 11.76 -17.29
CA PHE A 403 -14.65 10.74 -17.04
C PHE A 403 -15.20 9.73 -16.03
N VAL A 404 -14.75 8.46 -16.07
CA VAL A 404 -15.30 7.46 -15.13
C VAL A 404 -14.79 7.86 -13.76
N THR A 405 -15.72 8.27 -12.92
CA THR A 405 -15.41 8.76 -11.59
C THR A 405 -15.05 7.59 -10.69
N LEU A 406 -14.37 7.87 -9.58
CA LEU A 406 -14.18 6.90 -8.52
C LEU A 406 -15.54 6.41 -8.01
N ARG A 407 -16.49 7.33 -7.86
CA ARG A 407 -17.87 7.07 -7.45
C ARG A 407 -18.54 6.03 -8.34
N ASP A 408 -18.47 6.20 -9.66
CA ASP A 408 -19.07 5.28 -10.63
C ASP A 408 -18.57 3.84 -10.44
N VAL A 409 -17.27 3.66 -10.16
CA VAL A 409 -16.70 2.32 -9.94
C VAL A 409 -17.21 1.73 -8.63
N VAL A 410 -17.22 2.51 -7.56
CA VAL A 410 -17.68 2.06 -6.24
C VAL A 410 -19.17 1.74 -6.26
N ASP A 411 -20.00 2.54 -6.92
CA ASP A 411 -21.44 2.32 -6.98
C ASP A 411 -21.79 1.08 -7.84
N GLU A 412 -21.02 0.80 -8.90
CA GLU A 412 -21.26 -0.35 -9.78
C GLU A 412 -20.81 -1.69 -9.13
N VAL A 413 -19.64 -1.74 -8.48
CA VAL A 413 -19.09 -3.02 -7.98
C VAL A 413 -18.88 -3.12 -6.47
N GLY A 414 -19.09 -2.02 -5.75
CA GLY A 414 -18.84 -1.92 -4.32
C GLY A 414 -17.38 -1.60 -3.97
N PRO A 415 -17.13 -1.03 -2.78
CA PRO A 415 -15.79 -0.62 -2.37
C PRO A 415 -14.84 -1.81 -2.17
N GLY A 416 -15.31 -2.91 -1.56
CA GLY A 416 -14.47 -4.08 -1.29
C GLY A 416 -13.90 -4.72 -2.55
N VAL A 417 -14.72 -4.86 -3.60
CA VAL A 417 -14.31 -5.38 -4.91
C VAL A 417 -13.33 -4.42 -5.58
N THR A 418 -13.67 -3.13 -5.60
CA THR A 418 -12.81 -2.07 -6.16
C THR A 418 -11.41 -2.12 -5.53
N ARG A 419 -11.33 -2.15 -4.20
CA ARG A 419 -10.07 -2.16 -3.46
C ARG A 419 -9.25 -3.42 -3.72
N PHE A 420 -9.87 -4.59 -3.63
CA PHE A 420 -9.14 -5.84 -3.82
C PHE A 420 -8.55 -5.95 -5.23
N ILE A 421 -9.35 -5.66 -6.28
CA ILE A 421 -8.92 -5.79 -7.67
C ILE A 421 -7.76 -4.85 -8.00
N MET A 422 -7.77 -3.62 -7.47
CA MET A 422 -6.70 -2.64 -7.66
C MET A 422 -5.33 -3.11 -7.12
N LEU A 423 -5.33 -4.11 -6.23
CA LEU A 423 -4.16 -4.72 -5.61
C LEU A 423 -3.82 -6.12 -6.17
N THR A 424 -4.51 -6.57 -7.23
CA THR A 424 -4.19 -7.84 -7.93
C THR A 424 -3.02 -7.72 -8.92
N ARG A 425 -2.37 -6.56 -8.96
CA ARG A 425 -1.16 -6.27 -9.73
C ARG A 425 -0.27 -5.33 -8.95
N LYS A 426 1.04 -5.39 -9.21
CA LYS A 426 2.00 -4.41 -8.71
C LYS A 426 1.64 -3.01 -9.20
N ASN A 427 1.89 -1.99 -8.38
CA ASN A 427 1.53 -0.59 -8.66
C ASN A 427 2.14 -0.06 -9.98
N ASP A 428 3.36 -0.49 -10.29
CA ASP A 428 4.11 -0.08 -11.48
C ASP A 428 3.75 -0.86 -12.76
N ALA A 429 2.78 -1.78 -12.68
CA ALA A 429 2.26 -2.53 -13.82
C ALA A 429 0.86 -2.00 -14.21
N PRO A 430 0.53 -1.89 -15.51
CA PRO A 430 -0.84 -1.59 -15.95
C PRO A 430 -1.87 -2.57 -15.37
N LEU A 431 -3.07 -2.08 -15.08
CA LEU A 431 -4.17 -2.89 -14.59
C LEU A 431 -5.35 -2.80 -15.54
N ASP A 432 -5.89 -3.96 -15.93
CA ASP A 432 -7.15 -4.05 -16.65
C ASP A 432 -8.25 -4.32 -15.62
N PHE A 433 -9.24 -3.42 -15.55
CA PHE A 433 -10.39 -3.52 -14.66
C PHE A 433 -11.63 -3.76 -15.51
N ASP A 434 -12.18 -4.98 -15.41
CA ASP A 434 -13.39 -5.38 -16.12
C ASP A 434 -14.56 -5.45 -15.14
N PHE A 435 -15.58 -4.64 -15.35
CA PHE A 435 -16.74 -4.52 -14.45
C PHE A 435 -17.51 -5.84 -14.28
N ASP A 436 -17.68 -6.59 -15.37
CA ASP A 436 -18.47 -7.83 -15.32
C ASP A 436 -17.67 -8.94 -14.65
N LYS A 437 -16.36 -9.03 -14.93
CA LYS A 437 -15.48 -9.98 -14.23
C LYS A 437 -15.33 -9.65 -12.75
N ALA A 438 -15.35 -8.38 -12.39
CA ALA A 438 -15.29 -7.93 -11.00
C ALA A 438 -16.49 -8.39 -10.16
N LEU A 439 -17.66 -8.58 -10.81
CA LEU A 439 -18.90 -9.05 -10.20
C LEU A 439 -19.12 -10.56 -10.32
N GLU A 440 -18.28 -11.26 -11.08
CA GLU A 440 -18.46 -12.69 -11.35
C GLU A 440 -18.32 -13.52 -10.08
N GLN A 441 -19.29 -14.41 -9.82
CA GLN A 441 -19.23 -15.35 -8.69
C GLN A 441 -18.48 -16.62 -9.09
N SER A 442 -17.21 -16.48 -9.47
CA SER A 442 -16.38 -17.59 -9.93
C SER A 442 -14.99 -17.57 -9.29
N LYS A 443 -14.25 -18.67 -9.49
CA LYS A 443 -12.86 -18.80 -9.02
C LYS A 443 -11.90 -17.82 -9.72
N ASP A 444 -12.31 -17.29 -10.86
CA ASP A 444 -11.50 -16.35 -11.66
C ASP A 444 -11.64 -14.92 -11.12
N ASN A 445 -12.64 -14.65 -10.28
CA ASN A 445 -12.75 -13.44 -9.48
C ASN A 445 -12.03 -13.61 -8.14
N PRO A 446 -10.86 -12.99 -7.93
CA PRO A 446 -10.02 -13.26 -6.76
C PRO A 446 -10.64 -12.75 -5.45
N VAL A 447 -11.41 -11.65 -5.47
CA VAL A 447 -12.07 -11.15 -4.25
C VAL A 447 -13.21 -12.07 -3.83
N PHE A 448 -14.02 -12.54 -4.80
CA PHE A 448 -15.06 -13.54 -4.53
C PHE A 448 -14.43 -14.82 -3.97
N TYR A 449 -13.34 -15.29 -4.56
CA TYR A 449 -12.68 -16.53 -4.17
C TYR A 449 -12.19 -16.53 -2.72
N VAL A 450 -11.60 -15.41 -2.28
CA VAL A 450 -11.13 -15.20 -0.90
C VAL A 450 -12.31 -15.04 0.07
N GLN A 451 -13.30 -14.21 -0.28
CA GLN A 451 -14.50 -14.01 0.56
C GLN A 451 -15.30 -15.31 0.73
N TYR A 452 -15.41 -16.11 -0.33
CA TYR A 452 -16.09 -17.40 -0.31
C TYR A 452 -15.39 -18.41 0.62
N ALA A 453 -14.06 -18.38 0.70
CA ALA A 453 -13.32 -19.17 1.70
C ALA A 453 -13.72 -18.76 3.12
N ASN A 454 -13.74 -17.46 3.41
CA ASN A 454 -14.13 -16.94 4.74
C ASN A 454 -15.59 -17.28 5.09
N ALA A 455 -16.52 -17.12 4.15
CA ALA A 455 -17.93 -17.47 4.35
C ALA A 455 -18.14 -18.98 4.58
N ARG A 456 -17.36 -19.84 3.91
CA ARG A 456 -17.37 -21.30 4.16
C ARG A 456 -16.93 -21.64 5.58
N VAL A 457 -15.87 -20.99 6.07
CA VAL A 457 -15.42 -21.14 7.46
C VAL A 457 -16.57 -20.77 8.42
N HIS A 458 -17.14 -19.58 8.26
CA HIS A 458 -18.22 -19.12 9.14
C HIS A 458 -19.47 -20.00 9.06
N SER A 459 -19.80 -20.53 7.87
CA SER A 459 -20.87 -21.51 7.73
C SER A 459 -20.62 -22.79 8.53
N VAL A 460 -19.39 -23.30 8.58
CA VAL A 460 -19.05 -24.50 9.38
C VAL A 460 -19.11 -24.18 10.86
N LEU A 461 -18.56 -23.04 11.26
CA LEU A 461 -18.55 -22.63 12.67
C LEU A 461 -19.96 -22.40 13.22
N ARG A 462 -20.87 -21.80 12.44
CA ARG A 462 -22.28 -21.67 12.83
C ARG A 462 -22.94 -23.03 13.03
N LYS A 463 -22.77 -23.97 12.08
CA LYS A 463 -23.31 -25.33 12.20
C LYS A 463 -22.74 -26.08 13.41
N ALA A 464 -21.44 -25.94 13.68
CA ALA A 464 -20.82 -26.54 14.86
C ALA A 464 -21.40 -25.94 16.16
N ALA A 465 -21.59 -24.61 16.20
CA ALA A 465 -22.20 -23.93 17.34
C ALA A 465 -23.65 -24.36 17.58
N ASP A 466 -24.45 -24.57 16.53
CA ASP A 466 -25.81 -25.11 16.62
C ASP A 466 -25.84 -26.53 17.23
N MET A 467 -24.74 -27.28 17.08
CA MET A 467 -24.52 -28.60 17.70
C MET A 467 -23.91 -28.50 19.12
N GLY A 468 -23.64 -27.30 19.63
CA GLY A 468 -22.97 -27.09 20.92
C GLY A 468 -21.46 -27.36 20.90
N VAL A 469 -20.83 -27.37 19.73
CA VAL A 469 -19.40 -27.65 19.55
C VAL A 469 -18.62 -26.37 19.30
N VAL A 470 -17.53 -26.19 20.05
CA VAL A 470 -16.57 -25.08 19.88
C VAL A 470 -15.22 -25.62 19.40
N PRO A 471 -14.36 -24.79 18.76
CA PRO A 471 -13.02 -25.22 18.39
C PRO A 471 -12.23 -25.76 19.60
N GLY A 472 -11.61 -26.92 19.43
CA GLY A 472 -10.76 -27.58 20.42
C GLY A 472 -9.31 -27.69 19.95
N THR A 473 -8.54 -28.58 20.56
CA THR A 473 -7.15 -28.87 20.16
C THR A 473 -7.09 -29.39 18.72
N PRO A 474 -6.34 -28.73 17.81
CA PRO A 474 -6.21 -29.16 16.43
C PRO A 474 -5.61 -30.56 16.31
N ALA A 475 -6.17 -31.38 15.43
CA ALA A 475 -5.60 -32.67 15.05
C ALA A 475 -5.41 -32.72 13.54
N LEU A 476 -4.17 -32.52 13.09
CA LEU A 476 -3.80 -32.54 11.68
C LEU A 476 -3.30 -33.94 11.34
N THR A 477 -4.06 -34.63 10.50
CA THR A 477 -3.90 -36.07 10.20
C THR A 477 -3.55 -36.35 8.74
N ASP A 478 -3.70 -35.34 7.87
CA ASP A 478 -3.47 -35.45 6.44
C ASP A 478 -2.58 -34.32 5.93
N GLU A 479 -1.79 -34.59 4.91
CA GLU A 479 -0.88 -33.62 4.29
C GLU A 479 -1.60 -32.35 3.80
N ALA A 480 -2.87 -32.43 3.38
CA ALA A 480 -3.64 -31.26 2.99
C ALA A 480 -3.98 -30.35 4.18
N GLU A 481 -4.20 -30.91 5.38
CA GLU A 481 -4.38 -30.13 6.61
C GLU A 481 -3.06 -29.43 6.98
N ILE A 482 -1.93 -30.14 6.84
CA ILE A 482 -0.58 -29.60 7.08
C ILE A 482 -0.24 -28.48 6.08
N LYS A 483 -0.58 -28.61 4.80
CA LYS A 483 -0.34 -27.57 3.78
C LYS A 483 -1.03 -26.25 4.11
N VAL A 484 -2.27 -26.30 4.61
CA VAL A 484 -2.97 -25.09 5.07
C VAL A 484 -2.25 -24.49 6.29
N ALA A 485 -1.83 -25.32 7.25
CA ALA A 485 -1.05 -24.84 8.40
C ALA A 485 0.29 -24.22 7.99
N GLN A 486 1.01 -24.82 7.04
CA GLN A 486 2.24 -24.27 6.45
C GLN A 486 1.98 -22.88 5.84
N LYS A 487 0.90 -22.71 5.06
CA LYS A 487 0.52 -21.40 4.54
C LYS A 487 0.23 -20.40 5.65
N LEU A 488 -0.48 -20.79 6.72
CA LEU A 488 -0.68 -19.91 7.88
C LEU A 488 0.64 -19.49 8.54
N ALA A 489 1.65 -20.36 8.56
CA ALA A 489 2.97 -20.05 9.10
C ALA A 489 3.71 -18.97 8.30
N GLU A 490 3.45 -18.85 6.99
CA GLU A 490 4.08 -17.85 6.11
C GLU A 490 3.57 -16.42 6.36
N TRP A 491 2.36 -16.25 6.93
CA TRP A 491 1.69 -14.96 7.05
C TRP A 491 2.52 -13.85 7.73
N PRO A 492 3.09 -14.05 8.94
CA PRO A 492 3.85 -12.99 9.61
C PRO A 492 5.05 -12.51 8.77
N ARG A 493 5.77 -13.45 8.15
CA ARG A 493 6.91 -13.13 7.29
C ARG A 493 6.47 -12.40 6.02
N LEU A 494 5.35 -12.79 5.43
CA LEU A 494 4.79 -12.13 4.25
C LEU A 494 4.46 -10.66 4.55
N VAL A 495 3.83 -10.39 5.70
CA VAL A 495 3.55 -9.03 6.18
C VAL A 495 4.85 -8.22 6.27
N GLU A 496 5.88 -8.75 6.93
CA GLU A 496 7.16 -8.04 7.09
C GLU A 496 7.86 -7.75 5.76
N ILE A 497 7.83 -8.70 4.82
CA ILE A 497 8.39 -8.52 3.49
C ILE A 497 7.62 -7.44 2.73
N ALA A 498 6.28 -7.53 2.72
CA ALA A 498 5.43 -6.58 2.02
C ALA A 498 5.57 -5.16 2.59
N ALA A 499 5.68 -5.01 3.91
CA ALA A 499 5.94 -3.73 4.56
C ALA A 499 7.33 -3.20 4.15
N ARG A 500 8.39 -4.01 4.25
CA ARG A 500 9.75 -3.60 3.91
C ARG A 500 9.93 -3.16 2.46
N THR A 501 9.20 -3.79 1.52
CA THR A 501 9.27 -3.43 0.09
C THR A 501 8.21 -2.41 -0.33
N HIS A 502 7.30 -2.05 0.58
CA HIS A 502 6.09 -1.26 0.33
C HIS A 502 5.25 -1.83 -0.83
N GLU A 503 4.95 -3.13 -0.76
CA GLU A 503 4.27 -3.90 -1.80
C GLU A 503 2.96 -4.54 -1.27
N PRO A 504 1.90 -3.74 -1.02
CA PRO A 504 0.64 -4.24 -0.46
C PRO A 504 -0.07 -5.29 -1.34
N HIS A 505 0.19 -5.30 -2.65
CA HIS A 505 -0.34 -6.32 -3.58
C HIS A 505 0.05 -7.76 -3.19
N ARG A 506 1.16 -7.94 -2.46
CA ARG A 506 1.58 -9.27 -1.96
C ARG A 506 0.57 -9.87 -0.99
N VAL A 507 -0.14 -9.04 -0.22
CA VAL A 507 -1.20 -9.49 0.67
C VAL A 507 -2.36 -10.07 -0.14
N ALA A 508 -2.80 -9.41 -1.21
CA ALA A 508 -3.86 -9.93 -2.07
C ALA A 508 -3.49 -11.27 -2.71
N PHE A 509 -2.24 -11.43 -3.17
CA PHE A 509 -1.73 -12.69 -3.71
C PHE A 509 -1.71 -13.79 -2.67
N TYR A 510 -1.18 -13.50 -1.48
CA TYR A 510 -1.14 -14.45 -0.38
C TYR A 510 -2.53 -14.92 0.04
N LEU A 511 -3.50 -14.00 0.14
CA LEU A 511 -4.88 -14.34 0.49
C LEU A 511 -5.53 -15.27 -0.54
N TYR A 512 -5.27 -15.04 -1.82
CA TYR A 512 -5.74 -15.92 -2.89
C TYR A 512 -5.13 -17.33 -2.78
N GLU A 513 -3.82 -17.42 -2.52
CA GLU A 513 -3.13 -18.70 -2.31
C GLU A 513 -3.66 -19.44 -1.08
N LEU A 514 -3.83 -18.76 0.05
CA LEU A 514 -4.39 -19.35 1.28
C LEU A 514 -5.83 -19.85 1.04
N ALA A 515 -6.66 -19.06 0.36
CA ALA A 515 -8.00 -19.48 -0.02
C ALA A 515 -7.94 -20.72 -0.94
N SER A 516 -6.97 -20.78 -1.85
CA SER A 516 -6.80 -21.92 -2.76
C SER A 516 -6.47 -23.22 -2.02
N GLU A 517 -5.49 -23.19 -1.12
CA GLU A 517 -5.14 -24.36 -0.29
C GLU A 517 -6.32 -24.79 0.60
N PHE A 518 -7.05 -23.82 1.18
CA PHE A 518 -8.24 -24.12 1.96
C PHE A 518 -9.37 -24.76 1.13
N HIS A 519 -9.63 -24.25 -0.08
CA HIS A 519 -10.62 -24.85 -0.98
C HIS A 519 -10.22 -26.25 -1.43
N ALA A 520 -8.92 -26.50 -1.65
CA ALA A 520 -8.41 -27.83 -1.96
C ALA A 520 -8.66 -28.81 -0.80
N LEU A 521 -8.34 -28.42 0.44
CA LEU A 521 -8.65 -29.20 1.64
C LEU A 521 -10.17 -29.45 1.78
N TRP A 522 -10.98 -28.40 1.62
CA TRP A 522 -12.44 -28.50 1.69
C TRP A 522 -12.98 -29.53 0.69
N ASN A 523 -12.53 -29.47 -0.56
CA ASN A 523 -12.99 -30.37 -1.61
C ASN A 523 -12.54 -31.81 -1.38
N LYS A 524 -11.34 -32.03 -0.82
CA LYS A 524 -10.85 -33.37 -0.46
C LYS A 524 -11.76 -34.07 0.56
N GLY A 525 -12.47 -33.31 1.39
CA GLY A 525 -13.51 -33.83 2.30
C GLY A 525 -14.70 -34.49 1.60
N ASN A 526 -14.92 -34.25 0.30
CA ASN A 526 -15.93 -34.96 -0.47
C ASN A 526 -15.54 -36.42 -0.71
N ASP A 527 -14.27 -36.66 -1.07
CA ASP A 527 -13.71 -37.98 -1.36
C ASP A 527 -13.28 -38.72 -0.09
N THR A 528 -12.81 -37.99 0.92
CA THR A 528 -12.35 -38.52 2.19
C THR A 528 -13.20 -37.94 3.33
N PRO A 529 -14.32 -38.58 3.73
CA PRO A 529 -15.24 -38.04 4.73
C PRO A 529 -14.61 -37.71 6.09
N ALA A 530 -13.53 -38.42 6.47
CA ALA A 530 -12.75 -38.12 7.67
C ALA A 530 -12.07 -36.75 7.63
N LEU A 531 -11.96 -36.09 6.47
CA LEU A 531 -11.42 -34.72 6.33
C LEU A 531 -12.50 -33.64 6.33
N ARG A 532 -13.78 -34.01 6.40
CA ARG A 532 -14.85 -33.01 6.57
C ARG A 532 -14.69 -32.32 7.93
N PHE A 533 -14.89 -31.01 7.95
CA PHE A 533 -14.77 -30.23 9.18
C PHE A 533 -15.86 -30.55 10.21
N LEU A 534 -17.06 -30.93 9.74
CA LEU A 534 -18.14 -31.43 10.58
C LEU A 534 -18.17 -32.96 10.53
N GLN A 535 -18.11 -33.59 11.70
CA GLN A 535 -18.23 -35.03 11.90
C GLN A 535 -19.53 -35.28 12.68
N GLU A 536 -20.61 -35.61 11.95
CA GLU A 536 -21.99 -35.61 12.48
C GLU A 536 -22.20 -36.46 13.75
N SER A 537 -21.41 -37.53 13.92
CA SER A 537 -21.49 -38.44 15.08
C SER A 537 -20.31 -38.33 16.03
N ASP A 538 -19.41 -37.37 15.82
CA ASP A 538 -18.20 -37.19 16.63
C ASP A 538 -17.94 -35.70 16.91
N ALA A 539 -18.48 -35.25 18.04
CA ALA A 539 -18.33 -33.88 18.50
C ALA A 539 -16.86 -33.52 18.81
N GLN A 540 -16.06 -34.49 19.28
CA GLN A 540 -14.65 -34.27 19.61
C GLN A 540 -13.82 -34.13 18.34
N ALA A 541 -14.04 -34.98 17.33
CA ALA A 541 -13.41 -34.84 16.03
C ALA A 541 -13.82 -33.55 15.33
N THR A 542 -15.10 -33.14 15.44
CA THR A 542 -15.56 -31.84 14.94
C THR A 542 -14.80 -30.71 15.63
N ALA A 543 -14.72 -30.70 16.96
CA ALA A 543 -14.00 -29.67 17.72
C ALA A 543 -12.54 -29.53 17.26
N ALA A 544 -11.84 -30.66 17.07
CA ALA A 544 -10.46 -30.66 16.59
C ALA A 544 -10.32 -30.14 15.14
N LYS A 545 -11.26 -30.48 14.26
CA LYS A 545 -11.18 -30.12 12.84
C LYS A 545 -11.59 -28.70 12.52
N ILE A 546 -12.50 -28.09 13.29
CA ILE A 546 -12.94 -26.71 13.05
C ILE A 546 -11.94 -25.64 13.52
N ALA A 547 -10.91 -26.03 14.26
CA ALA A 547 -9.83 -25.13 14.69
C ALA A 547 -9.01 -24.58 13.51
N LEU A 548 -8.64 -25.43 12.54
CA LEU A 548 -7.88 -25.02 11.35
C LEU A 548 -8.66 -24.02 10.47
N PRO A 549 -9.93 -24.27 10.07
CA PRO A 549 -10.77 -23.26 9.41
C PRO A 549 -10.84 -21.94 10.17
N LYS A 550 -11.02 -21.96 11.50
CA LYS A 550 -11.07 -20.74 12.29
C LYS A 550 -9.75 -19.95 12.19
N ALA A 551 -8.60 -20.63 12.22
CA ALA A 551 -7.29 -20.00 12.04
C ALA A 551 -7.13 -19.40 10.62
N VAL A 552 -7.65 -20.07 9.59
CA VAL A 552 -7.73 -19.51 8.22
C VAL A 552 -8.53 -18.21 8.20
N SER A 553 -9.68 -18.17 8.87
CA SER A 553 -10.49 -16.95 8.93
C SER A 553 -9.80 -15.80 9.67
N VAL A 554 -9.00 -16.08 10.71
CA VAL A 554 -8.19 -15.04 11.39
C VAL A 554 -7.25 -14.37 10.39
N VAL A 555 -6.49 -15.15 9.62
CA VAL A 555 -5.54 -14.61 8.64
C VAL A 555 -6.24 -13.93 7.45
N ILE A 556 -7.30 -14.53 6.90
CA ILE A 556 -8.07 -13.91 5.82
C ILE A 556 -8.66 -12.59 6.26
N SER A 557 -9.23 -12.52 7.47
CA SER A 557 -9.83 -11.29 7.99
C SER A 557 -8.77 -10.21 8.23
N ALA A 558 -7.60 -10.57 8.78
CA ALA A 558 -6.50 -9.63 8.96
C ALA A 558 -5.99 -9.08 7.62
N GLY A 559 -5.76 -9.94 6.63
CA GLY A 559 -5.30 -9.50 5.31
C GLY A 559 -6.33 -8.67 4.56
N LEU A 560 -7.61 -9.05 4.58
CA LEU A 560 -8.68 -8.23 4.00
C LEU A 560 -8.78 -6.86 4.70
N GLY A 561 -8.62 -6.82 6.02
CA GLY A 561 -8.54 -5.58 6.79
C GLY A 561 -7.39 -4.66 6.36
N ILE A 562 -6.19 -5.21 6.13
CA ILE A 562 -5.05 -4.44 5.56
C ILE A 562 -5.39 -3.86 4.19
N LEU A 563 -6.15 -4.59 3.37
CA LEU A 563 -6.60 -4.10 2.06
C LEU A 563 -7.82 -3.17 2.15
N GLY A 564 -8.34 -2.88 3.35
CA GLY A 564 -9.57 -2.11 3.60
C GLY A 564 -10.84 -2.76 3.03
N VAL A 565 -10.86 -4.09 2.96
CA VAL A 565 -12.00 -4.89 2.51
C VAL A 565 -12.66 -5.52 3.72
N THR A 566 -13.97 -5.32 3.88
CA THR A 566 -14.73 -5.97 4.96
C THR A 566 -14.80 -7.48 4.74
N PRO A 567 -14.32 -8.32 5.68
CA PRO A 567 -14.47 -9.78 5.59
C PRO A 567 -15.94 -10.17 5.70
N LEU A 568 -16.42 -11.01 4.78
CA LEU A 568 -17.79 -11.50 4.76
C LEU A 568 -17.91 -12.83 5.50
N GLU A 569 -18.92 -12.94 6.38
CA GLU A 569 -19.25 -14.19 7.08
C GLU A 569 -20.27 -15.05 6.31
N GLU A 570 -20.88 -14.49 5.26
CA GLU A 570 -21.83 -15.14 4.37
C GLU A 570 -21.77 -14.49 2.98
N MET A 571 -22.02 -15.30 1.95
CA MET A 571 -22.12 -14.82 0.57
C MET A 571 -23.60 -14.71 0.25
N ARG A 572 -24.04 -13.51 -0.16
CA ARG A 572 -25.43 -13.21 -0.48
C ARG A 572 -25.69 -13.21 -1.97
#